data_AF-A0A956U1P2-F1
#
_entry.id   AF-A0A956U1P2-F1
#
_cell.length_a   1.000
_cell.length_b   1.000
_cell.length_c   1.000
_cell.angle_alpha   90.00
_cell.angle_beta   90.00
_cell.angle_gamma   90.00
#
_symmetry.space_group_name_H-M   'P 1'
#
loop_
_entity.id
_entity.type
_entity.pdbx_description
1 polymer ?
#
loop_
_entity_poly.entity_id
_entity_poly.type
_entity_poly.pdbx_seq_one_letter_code
_entity_poly.pdbx_strand_id
1 'polypeptide(L)'
;MRRGEKVYYVKDFIQTVPLPSPKKIYTELEKLGYRGQPLARKAVSLASYRHVKRLKLLHTKSMPRTVLPPRPNTILMGPTGCGKTYLIELLFGEIFKLPYVIIDMTKFTESGYVGDDVVNILVQLVYAANESIDIAECGVIVLDEFDKIAGAYSSARFAGQGTT
;
A
#
# COMPACT_ATOMS: atom_id res chain seq x y z
N MET A 1 24.50 -22.83 19.10
CA MET A 1 25.01 -22.24 17.83
C MET A 1 24.69 -23.18 16.68
N ARG A 2 23.80 -22.80 15.75
CA ARG A 2 23.58 -23.54 14.49
C ARG A 2 24.09 -22.69 13.32
N ARG A 3 24.87 -23.36 12.46
CA ARG A 3 25.54 -22.88 11.25
C ARG A 3 24.52 -22.57 10.15
N GLY A 4 24.70 -21.43 9.48
CA GLY A 4 24.66 -21.38 8.02
C GLY A 4 23.32 -21.08 7.34
N GLU A 5 22.43 -20.30 7.93
CA GLU A 5 21.32 -19.71 7.16
C GLU A 5 21.87 -18.65 6.20
N LYS A 6 21.87 -18.97 4.90
CA LYS A 6 21.96 -17.94 3.86
C LYS A 6 20.67 -17.13 3.91
N VAL A 7 20.67 -16.08 4.74
CA VAL A 7 19.62 -15.05 4.72
C VAL A 7 19.63 -14.46 3.31
N TYR A 8 18.54 -14.63 2.56
CA TYR A 8 18.28 -13.73 1.45
C TYR A 8 18.00 -12.38 2.09
N TYR A 9 19.00 -11.50 2.12
CA TYR A 9 18.90 -10.26 2.84
C TYR A 9 17.87 -9.39 2.13
N VAL A 10 16.93 -8.80 2.88
CA VAL A 10 16.05 -7.72 2.40
C VAL A 10 16.82 -6.67 1.59
N LYS A 11 18.11 -6.48 1.90
CA LYS A 11 19.06 -5.68 1.12
C LYS A 11 19.16 -6.09 -0.35
N ASP A 12 19.28 -7.37 -0.65
CA ASP A 12 19.43 -7.90 -2.00
C ASP A 12 18.13 -7.71 -2.79
N PHE A 13 16.98 -7.99 -2.18
CA PHE A 13 15.67 -7.68 -2.76
C PHE A 13 15.53 -6.18 -3.04
N ILE A 14 15.78 -5.32 -2.06
CA ILE A 14 15.67 -3.86 -2.23
C ILE A 14 16.67 -3.31 -3.25
N GLN A 15 17.82 -3.97 -3.47
CA GLN A 15 18.74 -3.60 -4.53
C GLN A 15 18.14 -3.81 -5.92
N THR A 16 17.35 -4.87 -6.15
CA THR A 16 16.70 -5.14 -7.44
C THR A 16 15.52 -4.21 -7.74
N VAL A 17 14.86 -3.67 -6.71
CA VAL A 17 13.75 -2.73 -6.88
C VAL A 17 14.23 -1.48 -7.65
N PRO A 18 13.59 -1.09 -8.77
CA PRO A 18 14.05 0.04 -9.57
C PRO A 18 13.76 1.38 -8.86
N LEU A 19 14.63 2.37 -9.06
CA LEU A 19 14.42 3.75 -8.56
C LEU A 19 14.43 4.77 -9.72
N PRO A 20 13.47 4.68 -10.67
CA PRO A 20 13.32 5.68 -11.72
C PRO A 20 13.00 7.05 -11.12
N SER A 21 13.39 8.12 -11.82
CA SER A 21 13.01 9.47 -11.40
C SER A 21 11.49 9.66 -11.50
N PRO A 22 10.89 10.59 -10.73
CA PRO A 22 9.45 10.87 -10.81
C PRO A 22 8.96 11.16 -12.24
N LYS A 23 9.78 11.84 -13.05
CA LYS A 23 9.47 12.10 -14.47
C LYS A 23 9.43 10.81 -15.29
N LYS A 24 10.34 9.87 -15.05
CA LYS A 24 10.33 8.55 -15.71
C LYS A 24 9.08 7.76 -15.30
N ILE A 25 8.76 7.69 -14.00
CA ILE A 25 7.56 6.99 -13.51
C ILE A 25 6.29 7.54 -14.19
N TYR A 26 6.16 8.87 -14.24
CA TYR A 26 5.04 9.54 -14.91
C TYR A 26 4.85 9.10 -16.36
N THR A 27 5.97 9.02 -17.11
CA THR A 27 5.96 8.60 -18.52
C THR A 27 5.74 7.10 -18.68
N GLU A 28 6.30 6.26 -17.80
CA GLU A 28 6.08 4.81 -17.84
C GLU A 28 4.62 4.44 -17.56
N LEU A 29 3.94 5.12 -16.63
CA LEU A 29 2.50 4.96 -16.43
C LEU A 29 1.71 5.21 -17.71
N GLU A 30 2.11 6.21 -18.49
CA GLU A 30 1.50 6.48 -19.79
C GLU A 30 1.76 5.36 -20.80
N LYS A 31 2.99 4.87 -20.89
CA LYS A 31 3.33 3.76 -21.79
C LYS A 31 2.58 2.48 -21.45
N LEU A 32 2.36 2.22 -20.16
CA LEU A 32 1.56 1.10 -19.64
C LEU A 32 0.03 1.29 -19.82
N GLY A 33 -0.39 2.33 -20.55
CA GLY A 33 -1.78 2.53 -20.94
C GLY A 33 -2.62 3.34 -19.96
N TYR A 34 -2.04 3.87 -18.87
CA TYR A 34 -2.77 4.79 -17.99
C TYR A 34 -2.90 6.18 -18.64
N ARG A 35 -4.12 6.55 -19.06
CA ARG A 35 -4.42 7.79 -19.78
C ARG A 35 -5.07 8.83 -18.86
N GLY A 36 -4.77 10.10 -19.09
CA GLY A 36 -5.36 11.22 -18.33
C GLY A 36 -4.78 11.42 -16.93
N GLN A 37 -5.56 12.06 -16.06
CA GLN A 37 -5.26 12.34 -14.64
C GLN A 37 -3.83 12.85 -14.36
N PRO A 38 -3.40 13.97 -15.00
CA PRO A 38 -2.02 14.45 -14.91
C PRO A 38 -1.61 14.81 -13.48
N LEU A 39 -2.51 15.38 -12.68
CA LEU A 39 -2.26 15.71 -11.29
C LEU A 39 -2.03 14.45 -10.45
N ALA A 40 -2.90 13.44 -10.58
CA ALA A 40 -2.77 12.18 -9.86
C ALA A 40 -1.46 11.47 -10.25
N ARG A 41 -1.17 11.34 -11.55
CA ARG A 41 0.08 10.73 -12.04
C ARG A 41 1.31 11.43 -11.48
N LYS A 42 1.33 12.76 -11.43
CA LYS A 42 2.44 13.54 -10.86
C LYS A 42 2.59 13.28 -9.36
N ALA A 43 1.49 13.30 -8.61
CA ALA A 43 1.50 13.07 -7.17
C ALA A 43 1.98 11.66 -6.82
N VAL A 44 1.42 10.62 -7.45
CA VAL A 44 1.79 9.22 -7.16
C VAL A 44 3.21 8.89 -7.60
N SER A 45 3.68 9.46 -8.72
CA SER A 45 5.07 9.33 -9.15
C SER A 45 6.05 9.85 -8.10
N LEU A 46 5.73 10.97 -7.45
CA LEU A 46 6.56 11.52 -6.38
C LEU A 46 6.45 10.69 -5.09
N ALA A 47 5.23 10.30 -4.70
CA ALA A 47 4.98 9.53 -3.48
C ALA A 47 5.67 8.16 -3.53
N SER A 48 5.50 7.43 -4.63
CA SER A 48 6.14 6.12 -4.86
C SER A 48 7.67 6.22 -4.92
N TYR A 49 8.22 7.21 -5.63
CA TYR A 49 9.66 7.47 -5.63
C TYR A 49 10.20 7.69 -4.20
N ARG A 50 9.50 8.48 -3.39
CA ARG A 50 9.91 8.75 -1.99
C ARG A 50 9.86 7.49 -1.14
N HIS A 51 8.81 6.68 -1.31
CA HIS A 51 8.69 5.40 -0.62
C HIS A 51 9.88 4.47 -0.95
N VAL A 52 10.15 4.22 -2.23
CA VAL A 52 11.26 3.33 -2.64
C VAL A 52 12.62 3.91 -2.29
N LYS A 53 12.81 5.24 -2.40
CA LYS A 53 14.03 5.91 -1.95
C LYS A 53 14.26 5.69 -0.45
N ARG A 54 13.21 5.81 0.37
CA ARG A 54 13.28 5.53 1.81
C ARG A 54 13.72 4.09 2.07
N LEU A 55 13.12 3.11 1.38
CA LEU A 55 13.50 1.69 1.53
C LEU A 55 14.97 1.44 1.18
N LYS A 56 15.45 1.98 0.06
CA LYS A 56 16.87 1.86 -0.34
C LYS A 56 17.83 2.52 0.67
N LEU A 57 17.46 3.67 1.24
CA LEU A 57 18.27 4.31 2.29
C LEU A 57 18.32 3.45 3.56
N LEU A 58 17.20 2.85 3.95
CA LEU A 58 17.10 2.01 5.15
C LEU A 58 17.85 0.69 5.00
N HIS A 59 17.62 -0.06 3.91
CA HIS A 59 18.12 -1.44 3.79
C HIS A 59 19.43 -1.58 3.00
N THR A 60 19.75 -0.65 2.09
CA THR A 60 21.01 -0.70 1.32
C THR A 60 22.11 0.16 1.92
N LYS A 61 21.76 1.34 2.45
CA LYS A 61 22.73 2.27 3.07
C LYS A 61 22.75 2.21 4.60
N SER A 62 21.87 1.42 5.22
CA SER A 62 21.75 1.29 6.68
C SER A 62 21.64 2.63 7.41
N MET A 63 20.95 3.59 6.82
CA MET A 63 20.78 4.92 7.41
C MET A 63 19.83 4.85 8.62
N PRO A 64 20.12 5.58 9.71
CA PRO A 64 19.25 5.58 10.88
C PRO A 64 17.88 6.17 10.56
N ARG A 65 16.82 5.68 11.22
CA ARG A 65 15.43 6.11 10.95
C ARG A 65 15.21 7.62 11.11
N THR A 66 16.02 8.28 11.94
CA THR A 66 15.97 9.72 12.24
C THR A 66 16.34 10.61 11.05
N VAL A 67 17.13 10.12 10.09
CA VAL A 67 17.54 10.89 8.90
C VAL A 67 16.77 10.50 7.64
N LEU A 68 15.88 9.51 7.74
CA LEU A 68 15.10 9.04 6.60
C LEU A 68 13.95 10.01 6.27
N PRO A 69 13.60 10.16 4.98
CA PRO A 69 12.40 10.91 4.59
C PRO A 69 11.14 10.37 5.27
N PRO A 70 10.14 11.20 5.61
CA PRO A 70 8.90 10.74 6.23
C PRO A 70 8.18 9.70 5.34
N ARG A 71 7.41 8.81 5.98
CA ARG A 71 6.54 7.82 5.32
C ARG A 71 5.07 8.26 5.46
N PRO A 72 4.58 9.22 4.66
CA PRO A 72 3.17 9.59 4.69
C PRO A 72 2.32 8.49 4.04
N ASN A 73 1.14 8.26 4.59
CA ASN A 73 0.09 7.53 3.90
C ASN A 73 -0.49 8.42 2.79
N THR A 74 -0.91 7.80 1.67
CA THR A 74 -1.44 8.52 0.50
C THR A 74 -2.91 8.15 0.30
N ILE A 75 -3.76 9.15 0.08
CA ILE A 75 -5.17 8.95 -0.25
C ILE A 75 -5.36 9.34 -1.72
N LEU A 76 -5.99 8.44 -2.50
CA LEU A 76 -6.38 8.70 -3.87
C LEU A 76 -7.89 8.99 -3.92
N MET A 77 -8.26 10.22 -4.27
CA MET A 77 -9.64 10.65 -4.36
C MET A 77 -10.04 10.87 -5.82
N GLY A 78 -11.20 10.34 -6.21
CA GLY A 78 -11.76 10.47 -7.55
C GLY A 78 -13.01 9.60 -7.73
N PRO A 79 -13.81 9.82 -8.78
CA PRO A 79 -15.02 9.07 -9.03
C PRO A 79 -14.75 7.58 -9.30
N THR A 80 -15.79 6.75 -9.23
CA THR A 80 -15.73 5.34 -9.61
C THR A 80 -15.33 5.20 -11.09
N GLY A 81 -14.53 4.19 -11.41
CA GLY A 81 -14.10 3.91 -12.80
C GLY A 81 -13.01 4.83 -13.34
N CYS A 82 -12.45 5.76 -12.56
CA CYS A 82 -11.40 6.68 -13.03
C CYS A 82 -9.97 6.10 -13.04
N GLY A 83 -9.82 4.81 -12.72
CA GLY A 83 -8.54 4.09 -12.76
C GLY A 83 -7.72 4.10 -11.46
N LYS A 84 -8.29 4.40 -10.28
CA LYS A 84 -7.55 4.42 -9.00
C LYS A 84 -6.83 3.08 -8.72
N THR A 85 -7.56 1.97 -8.80
CA THR A 85 -7.06 0.62 -8.56
C THR A 85 -6.00 0.23 -9.60
N TYR A 86 -6.30 0.45 -10.89
CA TYR A 86 -5.36 0.19 -11.99
C TYR A 86 -4.05 0.99 -11.87
N LEU A 87 -4.11 2.23 -11.38
CA LEU A 87 -2.91 3.05 -11.14
C LEU A 87 -1.97 2.41 -10.11
N ILE A 88 -2.53 1.82 -9.05
CA ILE A 88 -1.78 1.13 -8.00
C ILE A 88 -1.14 -0.14 -8.55
N GLU A 89 -1.90 -0.94 -9.30
CA GLU A 89 -1.42 -2.18 -9.94
C GLU A 89 -0.23 -1.89 -10.87
N LEU A 90 -0.32 -0.86 -11.71
CA LEU A 90 0.79 -0.46 -12.57
C LEU A 90 2.02 0.01 -11.79
N LEU A 91 1.83 0.74 -10.68
CA LEU A 91 2.95 1.21 -9.87
C LEU A 91 3.67 0.05 -9.19
N PHE A 92 2.96 -0.77 -8.42
CA PHE A 92 3.59 -1.76 -7.55
C PHE A 92 3.76 -3.12 -8.20
N GLY A 93 2.86 -3.51 -9.11
CA GLY A 93 2.96 -4.74 -9.90
C GLY A 93 3.93 -4.64 -11.06
N GLU A 94 3.86 -3.56 -11.85
CA GLU A 94 4.67 -3.46 -13.07
C GLU A 94 5.95 -2.65 -12.90
N ILE A 95 5.86 -1.43 -12.34
CA ILE A 95 7.01 -0.51 -12.27
C ILE A 95 7.98 -0.90 -11.17
N PHE A 96 7.51 -1.08 -9.94
CA PHE A 96 8.37 -1.31 -8.77
C PHE A 96 8.53 -2.77 -8.38
N LYS A 97 7.57 -3.63 -8.74
CA LYS A 97 7.55 -5.05 -8.38
C LYS A 97 7.74 -5.27 -6.87
N LEU A 98 7.08 -4.42 -6.08
CA LEU A 98 7.03 -4.55 -4.62
C LEU A 98 5.82 -5.41 -4.23
N PRO A 99 5.88 -6.18 -3.13
CA PRO A 99 4.70 -6.86 -2.61
C PRO A 99 3.61 -5.85 -2.32
N TYR A 100 2.41 -6.10 -2.79
CA TYR A 100 1.25 -5.27 -2.47
C TYR A 100 -0.01 -6.10 -2.36
N VAL A 101 -0.96 -5.57 -1.60
CA VAL A 101 -2.31 -6.12 -1.47
C VAL A 101 -3.33 -5.00 -1.61
N ILE A 102 -4.42 -5.28 -2.32
CA ILE A 102 -5.56 -4.39 -2.46
C ILE A 102 -6.72 -5.02 -1.70
N ILE A 103 -7.22 -4.30 -0.71
CA ILE A 103 -8.25 -4.77 0.21
C ILE A 103 -9.49 -3.90 0.06
N ASP A 104 -10.61 -4.54 -0.22
CA ASP A 104 -11.93 -3.91 -0.16
C ASP A 104 -12.37 -3.77 1.30
N MET A 105 -12.48 -2.53 1.75
CA MET A 105 -12.79 -2.20 3.13
C MET A 105 -14.23 -2.50 3.53
N THR A 106 -15.17 -2.71 2.59
CA THR A 106 -16.56 -3.07 2.93
C THR A 106 -16.69 -4.42 3.63
N LYS A 107 -15.68 -5.29 3.49
CA LYS A 107 -15.60 -6.60 4.14
C LYS A 107 -15.28 -6.53 5.63
N PHE A 108 -14.81 -5.38 6.11
CA PHE A 108 -14.40 -5.16 7.49
C PHE A 108 -15.53 -4.43 8.23
N THR A 109 -16.34 -5.16 9.00
CA THR A 109 -17.44 -4.60 9.79
C THR A 109 -17.10 -4.52 11.27
N GLU A 110 -17.66 -3.54 11.97
CA GLU A 110 -17.33 -3.17 13.36
C GLU A 110 -17.79 -4.22 14.40
N SER A 111 -18.75 -5.10 14.06
CA SER A 111 -19.18 -6.20 14.93
C SER A 111 -18.36 -7.46 14.66
N GLY A 112 -17.30 -7.66 15.43
CA GLY A 112 -16.29 -8.72 15.30
C GLY A 112 -16.77 -10.17 15.40
N TYR A 113 -17.64 -10.62 14.50
CA TYR A 113 -17.97 -12.03 14.33
C TYR A 113 -18.24 -12.47 12.88
N VAL A 114 -18.51 -11.55 11.95
CA VAL A 114 -18.65 -11.85 10.51
C VAL A 114 -18.03 -10.70 9.70
N GLY A 115 -16.74 -10.81 9.41
CA GLY A 115 -15.97 -9.83 8.64
C GLY A 115 -14.53 -10.30 8.49
N ASP A 116 -13.85 -9.87 7.42
CA ASP A 116 -12.40 -10.11 7.28
C ASP A 116 -11.67 -9.44 8.46
N ASP A 117 -10.66 -10.11 9.02
CA ASP A 117 -9.83 -9.59 10.12
C ASP A 117 -8.70 -8.71 9.56
N VAL A 118 -8.40 -7.60 10.22
CA VAL A 118 -7.24 -6.73 9.89
C VAL A 118 -5.94 -7.53 9.88
N VAL A 119 -5.82 -8.54 10.75
CA VAL A 119 -4.66 -9.46 10.75
C VAL A 119 -4.53 -10.20 9.41
N ASN A 120 -5.65 -10.55 8.77
CA ASN A 120 -5.66 -11.24 7.48
C ASN A 120 -5.03 -10.38 6.36
N ILE A 121 -5.11 -9.04 6.44
CA ILE A 121 -4.43 -8.14 5.49
C ILE A 121 -2.92 -8.35 5.54
N LEU A 122 -2.35 -8.44 6.74
CA LEU A 122 -0.91 -8.66 6.91
C LEU A 122 -0.51 -10.05 6.44
N VAL A 123 -1.33 -11.06 6.70
CA VAL A 123 -1.11 -12.43 6.19
C VAL A 123 -1.09 -12.44 4.66
N GLN A 124 -2.04 -11.78 4.00
CA GLN A 124 -2.05 -11.66 2.54
C GLN A 124 -0.81 -10.93 2.01
N LEU A 125 -0.33 -9.89 2.69
CA LEU A 125 0.89 -9.19 2.29
C LEU A 125 2.14 -10.07 2.44
N VAL A 126 2.21 -10.87 3.50
CA VAL A 126 3.29 -11.84 3.72
C VAL A 126 3.27 -12.91 2.61
N TYR A 127 2.09 -13.40 2.21
CA TYR A 127 1.97 -14.29 1.05
C TYR A 127 2.42 -13.61 -0.25
N ALA A 128 2.03 -12.35 -0.50
CA ALA A 128 2.49 -11.58 -1.66
C ALA A 128 4.02 -11.34 -1.64
N ALA A 129 4.65 -11.43 -0.47
CA ALA A 129 6.09 -11.35 -0.26
C ALA A 129 6.79 -12.72 -0.25
N ASN A 130 6.14 -13.79 -0.76
CA ASN A 130 6.64 -15.17 -0.73
C ASN A 130 7.03 -15.63 0.68
N GLU A 131 6.16 -15.37 1.66
CA GLU A 131 6.30 -15.75 3.07
C GLU A 131 7.50 -15.09 3.80
N SER A 132 8.13 -14.08 3.19
CA SER A 132 9.21 -13.31 3.83
C SER A 132 8.66 -12.10 4.58
N ILE A 133 8.79 -12.14 5.91
CA ILE A 133 8.40 -11.03 6.80
C ILE A 133 9.19 -9.76 6.46
N ASP A 134 10.51 -9.86 6.30
CA ASP A 134 11.38 -8.70 6.02
C ASP A 134 11.02 -8.01 4.68
N ILE A 135 10.64 -8.80 3.67
CA ILE A 135 10.19 -8.27 2.37
C ILE A 135 8.78 -7.69 2.49
N ALA A 136 7.89 -8.31 3.27
CA ALA A 136 6.54 -7.82 3.52
C ALA A 136 6.54 -6.45 4.21
N GLU A 137 7.49 -6.18 5.12
CA GLU A 137 7.65 -4.85 5.75
C GLU A 137 7.92 -3.72 4.75
N CYS A 138 8.49 -4.08 3.59
CA CYS A 138 8.78 -3.18 2.47
C CYS A 138 7.60 -3.05 1.49
N GLY A 139 6.53 -3.81 1.69
CA GLY A 139 5.37 -3.84 0.81
C GLY A 139 4.39 -2.69 1.02
N VAL A 140 3.30 -2.73 0.25
CA VAL A 140 2.26 -1.70 0.21
C VAL A 140 0.88 -2.30 0.45
N ILE A 141 0.13 -1.69 1.35
CA ILE A 141 -1.28 -2.03 1.59
C ILE A 141 -2.13 -0.93 0.98
N VAL A 142 -3.07 -1.31 0.13
CA VAL A 142 -4.04 -0.39 -0.46
C VAL A 142 -5.42 -0.75 0.06
N LEU A 143 -6.07 0.25 0.66
CA LEU A 143 -7.43 0.15 1.19
C LEU A 143 -8.37 0.82 0.19
N ASP A 144 -9.19 0.03 -0.50
CA ASP A 144 -10.20 0.48 -1.45
C ASP A 144 -11.58 0.59 -0.78
N GLU A 145 -12.49 1.35 -1.37
CA GLU A 145 -13.85 1.60 -0.84
C GLU A 145 -13.89 2.16 0.60
N PHE A 146 -12.84 2.85 1.04
CA PHE A 146 -12.78 3.44 2.39
C PHE A 146 -13.92 4.43 2.68
N ASP A 147 -14.46 5.09 1.65
CA ASP A 147 -15.60 6.00 1.78
C ASP A 147 -16.87 5.29 2.28
N LYS A 148 -17.01 3.98 2.06
CA LYS A 148 -18.16 3.20 2.50
C LYS A 148 -18.20 2.95 4.00
N ILE A 149 -17.07 2.99 4.69
CA ILE A 149 -17.00 2.86 6.15
C ILE A 149 -17.46 4.15 6.84
N ALA A 150 -17.17 5.33 6.26
CA ALA A 150 -17.49 6.61 6.89
C ALA A 150 -18.99 6.92 7.00
N GLY A 151 -19.84 6.21 6.23
CA GLY A 151 -21.30 6.38 6.24
C GLY A 151 -22.01 5.62 7.36
N ALA A 152 -21.32 4.74 8.09
CA ALA A 152 -21.90 3.95 9.18
C ALA A 152 -22.05 4.75 10.50
N TYR A 153 -22.55 5.98 10.42
CA TYR A 153 -23.16 6.58 11.61
C TYR A 153 -24.50 5.88 11.84
N SER A 154 -24.47 4.94 12.78
CA SER A 154 -25.63 4.22 13.30
C SER A 154 -26.80 5.17 13.53
N SER A 155 -27.82 5.06 12.68
CA SER A 155 -29.17 5.56 12.95
C SER A 155 -29.94 4.59 13.83
N ALA A 156 -29.27 3.94 14.79
CA ALA A 156 -29.94 3.33 15.94
C ALA A 156 -30.52 4.46 16.81
N ARG A 157 -31.63 5.04 16.35
CA ARG A 157 -32.57 5.71 17.24
C ARG A 157 -32.93 4.68 18.31
N PHE A 158 -32.47 4.94 19.53
CA PHE A 158 -32.91 4.25 20.74
C PHE A 158 -34.44 4.28 20.82
N ALA A 159 -35.09 3.25 20.30
CA ALA A 159 -36.50 2.98 20.51
C ALA A 159 -36.65 2.40 21.92
N GLY A 160 -36.55 3.26 22.94
CA GLY A 160 -36.62 2.84 24.33
C GLY A 160 -36.70 3.94 25.39
N GLN A 161 -36.55 5.22 25.04
CA GLN A 161 -36.85 6.30 25.99
C GLN A 161 -38.31 6.71 25.86
N GLY A 162 -39.17 6.06 26.64
CA GLY A 162 -40.60 6.39 26.66
C GLY A 162 -41.46 5.54 27.59
N THR A 163 -40.90 5.00 28.68
CA THR A 163 -41.73 4.43 29.76
C THR A 163 -41.41 5.12 31.09
N THR A 164 -42.21 6.15 31.37
CA THR A 164 -42.58 6.60 32.71
C THR A 164 -44.09 6.63 32.76
#